data_AF-A0A7C1B6N5-F1
#
_entry.id   AF-A0A7C1B6N5-F1
#
_cell.length_a   1.000
_cell.length_b   1.000
_cell.length_c   1.000
_cell.angle_alpha   90.00
_cell.angle_beta   90.00
_cell.angle_gamma   90.00
#
_symmetry.space_group_name_H-M   'P 1'
#
loop_
_entity.id
_entity.type
_entity.pdbx_description
1 polymer ?
#
loop_
_entity_poly.entity_id
_entity_poly.type
_entity_poly.pdbx_seq_one_letter_code
_entity_poly.pdbx_strand_id
1 'polypeptide(L)'
;MSSEEIKNTAWKFALQNAVQFNGRAQEKAVLGKVIAALKKKGINPRDIIPVVSQVVSEVNKLSVEEQRNLLEETAPELLQREKKTRDLTLPPLPNAEEGKVVTRFPPEPNGYLHIGHAKAAIIDYEYARMYNGRFILRFDDTNPERDKLEFYDAQREDLRWLGLEWDEEYNTSDNLSKHYRLA
;
A
#
# COMPACT_ATOMS: atom_id res chain seq x y z
N MET A 1 14.79 38.93 -2.29
CA MET A 1 15.37 37.56 -2.40
C MET A 1 14.34 36.43 -2.28
N SER A 2 13.06 36.68 -1.92
CA SER A 2 12.04 35.61 -1.77
C SER A 2 11.23 35.28 -3.05
N SER A 3 10.87 36.26 -3.87
CA SER A 3 9.93 36.05 -5.00
C SER A 3 10.50 35.21 -6.14
N GLU A 4 11.76 35.47 -6.51
CA GLU A 4 12.42 34.78 -7.63
C GLU A 4 12.71 33.31 -7.32
N GLU A 5 13.00 32.99 -6.05
CA GLU A 5 13.20 31.62 -5.59
C GLU A 5 11.89 30.82 -5.61
N ILE A 6 10.76 31.44 -5.21
CA ILE A 6 9.43 30.84 -5.33
C ILE A 6 9.11 30.58 -6.80
N LYS A 7 9.37 31.57 -7.67
CA LYS A 7 9.12 31.45 -9.11
C LYS A 7 9.92 30.32 -9.75
N ASN A 8 11.22 30.25 -9.48
CA ASN A 8 12.11 29.20 -10.01
C ASN A 8 11.70 27.81 -9.51
N THR A 9 11.33 27.69 -8.23
CA THR A 9 10.87 26.42 -7.66
C THR A 9 9.52 26.00 -8.25
N ALA A 10 8.58 26.94 -8.38
CA ALA A 10 7.29 26.71 -9.01
C ALA A 10 7.43 26.32 -10.49
N TRP A 11 8.35 26.95 -11.22
CA TRP A 11 8.58 26.70 -12.65
C TRP A 11 9.00 25.26 -12.90
N LYS A 12 10.02 24.79 -12.18
CA LYS A 12 10.53 23.42 -12.28
C LYS A 12 9.45 22.37 -11.95
N PHE A 13 8.70 22.58 -10.87
CA PHE A 13 7.63 21.64 -10.50
C PHE A 13 6.39 21.71 -11.39
N ALA A 14 6.09 22.87 -11.96
CA ALA A 14 5.02 23.02 -12.95
C ALA A 14 5.36 22.31 -14.26
N LEU A 15 6.58 22.51 -14.79
CA LEU A 15 7.06 21.79 -15.97
C LEU A 15 7.07 20.27 -15.75
N GLN A 16 7.65 19.81 -14.62
CA GLN A 16 7.64 18.40 -14.26
C GLN A 16 6.21 17.82 -14.23
N ASN A 17 5.27 18.56 -13.64
CA ASN A 17 3.89 18.12 -13.56
C ASN A 17 3.22 18.12 -14.94
N ALA A 18 3.41 19.16 -15.75
CA ALA A 18 2.85 19.23 -17.10
C ALA A 18 3.32 18.06 -17.98
N VAL A 19 4.62 17.77 -17.99
CA VAL A 19 5.21 16.63 -18.71
C VAL A 19 4.63 15.30 -18.22
N GLN A 20 4.38 15.15 -16.91
CA GLN A 20 3.76 13.94 -16.34
C GLN A 20 2.27 13.78 -16.66
N PHE A 21 1.58 14.87 -17.00
CA PHE A 21 0.13 14.92 -17.20
C PHE A 21 -0.22 15.46 -18.59
N ASN A 22 0.49 14.98 -19.62
CA ASN A 22 0.20 15.25 -21.05
C ASN A 22 0.01 16.74 -21.38
N GLY A 23 0.91 17.59 -20.89
CA GLY A 23 0.89 19.02 -21.17
C GLY A 23 0.18 19.88 -20.14
N ARG A 24 -0.44 19.27 -19.11
CA ARG A 24 -1.36 19.97 -18.20
C ARG A 24 -0.90 19.91 -16.75
N ALA A 25 -0.22 20.95 -16.30
CA ALA A 25 0.11 21.18 -14.90
C ALA A 25 -1.16 21.42 -14.08
N GLN A 26 -1.26 20.73 -12.95
CA GLN A 26 -2.31 20.83 -11.95
C GLN A 26 -1.84 21.67 -10.77
N GLU A 27 -2.49 22.80 -10.54
CA GLU A 27 -2.09 23.79 -9.54
C GLU A 27 -1.94 23.21 -8.13
N LYS A 28 -2.89 22.39 -7.67
CA LYS A 28 -2.83 21.77 -6.33
C LYS A 28 -1.61 20.86 -6.15
N ALA A 29 -1.25 20.10 -7.19
CA ALA A 29 -0.10 19.19 -7.14
C ALA A 29 1.22 19.97 -7.11
N VAL A 30 1.32 21.03 -7.93
CA VAL A 30 2.50 21.90 -7.98
C VAL A 30 2.66 22.65 -6.65
N LEU A 31 1.58 23.25 -6.13
CA LEU A 31 1.57 23.95 -4.85
C LEU A 31 2.10 23.09 -3.70
N GLY A 32 1.64 21.84 -3.61
CA GLY A 32 2.11 20.89 -2.58
C GLY A 32 3.62 20.63 -2.65
N LYS A 33 4.17 20.45 -3.85
CA LYS A 33 5.62 20.25 -4.04
C LYS A 33 6.43 21.51 -3.70
N VAL A 34 5.97 22.68 -4.11
CA VAL A 34 6.65 23.96 -3.85
C VAL A 34 6.69 24.25 -2.36
N ILE A 35 5.56 24.08 -1.65
CA ILE A 35 5.50 24.24 -0.18
C ILE A 35 6.47 23.26 0.50
N ALA A 36 6.49 21.99 0.09
CA ALA A 36 7.39 21.00 0.68
C ALA A 36 8.87 21.36 0.47
N ALA A 37 9.24 21.84 -0.72
CA ALA A 37 10.61 22.23 -1.04
C ALA A 37 11.07 23.49 -0.27
N LEU A 38 10.17 24.46 -0.08
CA LEU A 38 10.47 25.74 0.55
C LEU A 38 10.21 25.76 2.07
N LYS A 39 9.64 24.69 2.65
CA LYS A 39 9.32 24.59 4.08
C LYS A 39 10.51 24.90 4.98
N LYS A 40 11.71 24.43 4.63
CA LYS A 40 12.95 24.67 5.42
C LYS A 40 13.50 26.09 5.30
N LYS A 41 12.99 26.89 4.36
CA LYS A 41 13.45 28.26 4.07
C LYS A 41 12.61 29.35 4.73
N GLY A 42 11.60 28.98 5.53
CA GLY A 42 10.77 29.93 6.29
C GLY A 42 9.84 30.80 5.43
N ILE A 43 9.60 30.44 4.17
CA ILE A 43 8.72 31.19 3.27
C ILE A 43 7.26 30.95 3.65
N ASN A 44 6.48 32.02 3.72
CA ASN A 44 5.06 31.95 4.06
C ASN A 44 4.25 31.35 2.90
N PRO A 45 3.40 30.32 3.13
CA PRO A 45 2.55 29.76 2.10
C PRO A 45 1.67 30.78 1.35
N ARG A 46 1.29 31.89 2.00
CA ARG A 46 0.48 32.95 1.36
C ARG A 46 1.19 33.63 0.20
N ASP A 47 2.52 33.72 0.25
CA ASP A 47 3.33 34.32 -0.81
C ASP A 47 3.56 33.35 -1.98
N ILE A 48 3.40 32.05 -1.73
CA ILE A 48 3.62 30.98 -2.72
C ILE A 48 2.42 30.83 -3.66
N ILE A 49 1.20 30.89 -3.12
CA ILE A 49 -0.05 30.66 -3.87
C ILE A 49 -0.15 31.52 -5.14
N PRO A 50 -0.03 32.86 -5.10
CA PRO A 50 -0.19 33.67 -6.30
C PRO A 50 0.87 33.38 -7.36
N VAL A 51 2.11 33.12 -6.94
CA VAL A 51 3.22 32.80 -7.86
C VAL A 51 3.01 31.44 -8.52
N VAL A 52 2.58 30.43 -7.77
CA VAL A 52 2.26 29.10 -8.33
C VAL A 52 1.13 29.18 -9.34
N SER A 53 0.06 29.92 -9.03
CA SER A 53 -1.08 30.10 -9.94
C SER A 53 -0.66 30.72 -11.28
N GLN A 54 0.16 31.78 -11.21
CA GLN A 54 0.71 32.43 -12.39
C GLN A 54 1.59 31.47 -13.21
N VAL A 55 2.54 30.80 -12.57
CA VAL A 55 3.48 29.89 -13.24
C VAL A 55 2.77 28.71 -13.89
N VAL A 56 1.77 28.12 -13.23
CA VAL A 56 0.99 27.01 -13.81
C VAL A 56 0.22 27.46 -15.05
N SER A 57 -0.34 28.68 -15.02
CA SER A 57 -0.99 29.27 -16.20
C SER A 57 -0.01 29.49 -17.36
N GLU A 58 1.20 29.97 -17.07
CA GLU A 58 2.27 30.16 -18.08
C GLU A 58 2.72 28.82 -18.69
N VAL A 59 3.02 27.82 -17.85
CA VAL A 59 3.46 26.50 -18.31
C VAL A 59 2.38 25.80 -19.15
N ASN A 60 1.11 25.92 -18.78
CA ASN A 60 0.00 25.31 -19.52
C ASN A 60 -0.28 25.95 -20.89
N LYS A 61 0.35 27.08 -21.22
CA LYS A 61 0.28 27.69 -22.56
C LYS A 61 1.33 27.12 -23.52
N LEU A 62 2.35 26.46 -23.00
CA LEU A 62 3.42 25.86 -23.78
C LEU A 62 2.99 24.51 -24.36
N SER A 63 3.55 24.12 -25.49
CA SER A 63 3.41 22.78 -26.04
C SER A 63 4.14 21.74 -25.18
N VAL A 64 3.74 20.48 -25.30
CA VAL A 64 4.38 19.36 -24.56
C VAL A 64 5.88 19.28 -24.87
N GLU A 65 6.27 19.55 -26.10
CA GLU A 65 7.67 19.53 -26.54
C GLU A 65 8.47 20.68 -25.91
N GLU A 66 7.92 21.90 -25.90
CA GLU A 66 8.55 23.05 -25.23
C GLU A 66 8.68 22.83 -23.72
N GLN A 67 7.64 22.28 -23.08
CA GLN A 67 7.68 21.95 -21.66
C GLN A 67 8.77 20.95 -21.34
N ARG A 68 8.97 19.94 -22.20
CA ARG A 68 10.02 18.94 -22.03
C ARG A 68 11.41 19.53 -22.22
N ASN A 69 11.61 20.31 -23.28
CA ASN A 69 12.90 20.96 -23.55
C ASN A 69 13.29 21.92 -22.41
N LEU A 70 12.34 22.72 -21.93
CA LEU A 70 12.57 23.62 -20.79
C LEU A 70 12.82 22.87 -19.49
N LEU A 71 12.20 21.70 -19.28
CA LEU A 71 12.48 20.86 -18.12
C LEU A 71 13.88 20.26 -18.20
N GLU A 72 14.30 19.81 -19.38
CA GLU A 72 15.65 19.32 -19.66
C GLU A 72 16.72 20.40 -19.41
N GLU A 73 16.44 21.64 -19.77
CA GLU A 73 17.35 22.77 -19.53
C GLU A 73 17.40 23.21 -18.05
N THR A 74 16.23 23.31 -17.40
CA THR A 74 16.13 23.95 -16.07
C THR A 74 16.28 22.99 -14.88
N ALA A 75 15.89 21.73 -15.05
CA ALA A 75 15.89 20.73 -13.99
C ALA A 75 15.92 19.29 -14.57
N PRO A 76 17.01 18.88 -15.24
CA PRO A 76 17.11 17.56 -15.86
C PRO A 76 16.94 16.42 -14.84
N GLU A 77 17.28 16.65 -13.57
CA GLU A 77 17.07 15.71 -12.47
C GLU A 77 15.60 15.35 -12.23
N LEU A 78 14.66 16.21 -12.64
CA LEU A 78 13.23 16.01 -12.43
C LEU A 78 12.53 15.18 -13.53
N LEU A 79 13.21 14.89 -14.64
CA LEU A 79 12.71 14.02 -15.71
C LEU A 79 12.69 12.55 -15.29
N GLN A 80 13.69 12.14 -14.51
CA GLN A 80 13.79 10.78 -14.03
C GLN A 80 12.94 10.63 -12.77
N ARG A 81 11.85 9.87 -12.89
CA ARG A 81 11.08 9.46 -11.72
C ARG A 81 11.90 8.39 -11.00
N GLU A 82 12.52 8.74 -9.87
CA GLU A 82 12.86 7.71 -8.89
C GLU A 82 11.56 7.01 -8.48
N LYS A 83 11.29 5.84 -9.06
CA LYS A 83 10.31 4.93 -8.49
C LYS A 83 10.88 4.58 -7.13
N LYS A 84 10.36 5.20 -6.07
CA LYS A 84 10.55 4.68 -4.71
C LYS A 84 10.06 3.24 -4.74
N THR A 85 10.99 2.30 -4.83
CA THR A 85 10.75 0.89 -4.55
C THR A 85 10.27 0.87 -3.11
N ARG A 86 8.96 0.74 -2.94
CA ARG A 86 8.40 0.44 -1.63
C ARG A 86 8.83 -0.99 -1.37
N ASP A 87 9.58 -1.17 -0.31
CA ASP A 87 9.80 -2.49 0.23
C ASP A 87 8.45 -2.97 0.77
N LEU A 88 7.87 -3.97 0.11
CA LEU A 88 6.56 -4.54 0.44
C LEU A 88 6.70 -5.79 1.30
N THR A 89 7.88 -6.05 1.86
CA THR A 89 8.11 -7.19 2.73
C THR A 89 7.42 -7.03 4.07
N LEU A 90 6.97 -8.15 4.64
CA LEU A 90 6.51 -8.19 6.03
C LEU A 90 7.69 -7.92 6.98
N PRO A 91 7.47 -7.18 8.08
CA PRO A 91 8.51 -6.98 9.09
C PRO A 91 8.85 -8.33 9.75
N PRO A 92 10.10 -8.54 10.21
CA PRO A 92 10.46 -9.81 10.84
C PRO A 92 9.71 -10.03 12.16
N LEU A 93 9.34 -11.27 12.43
CA LEU A 93 8.77 -11.70 13.70
C LEU A 93 9.85 -11.73 14.80
N PRO A 94 9.55 -11.27 16.03
CA PRO A 94 10.51 -11.35 17.14
C PRO A 94 10.74 -12.80 17.56
N ASN A 95 12.00 -13.18 17.79
CA ASN A 95 12.42 -14.53 18.20
C ASN A 95 11.97 -15.65 17.24
N ALA A 96 11.69 -15.33 15.98
CA ALA A 96 11.39 -16.35 14.98
C ALA A 96 12.63 -17.18 14.67
N GLU A 97 12.46 -18.49 14.68
CA GLU A 97 13.45 -19.46 14.27
C GLU A 97 12.98 -20.12 12.98
N GLU A 98 13.89 -20.25 12.01
CA GLU A 98 13.65 -20.88 10.73
C GLU A 98 13.10 -22.31 10.92
N GLY A 99 12.04 -22.66 10.21
CA GLY A 99 11.35 -23.95 10.30
C GLY A 99 10.47 -24.13 11.54
N LYS A 100 10.46 -23.20 12.50
CA LYS A 100 9.68 -23.32 13.75
C LYS A 100 8.45 -22.44 13.81
N VAL A 101 8.31 -21.47 12.90
CA VAL A 101 7.12 -20.60 12.85
C VAL A 101 5.91 -21.44 12.46
N VAL A 102 4.83 -21.32 13.25
CA VAL A 102 3.53 -21.93 12.95
C VAL A 102 2.47 -20.85 13.05
N THR A 103 1.82 -20.56 11.93
CA THR A 103 0.69 -19.63 11.86
C THR A 103 -0.60 -20.39 11.64
N ARG A 104 -1.74 -19.74 11.88
CA ARG A 104 -3.05 -20.31 11.56
C ARG A 104 -4.03 -19.26 11.12
N PHE A 105 -4.81 -19.57 10.10
CA PHE A 105 -6.00 -18.83 9.73
C PHE A 105 -7.24 -19.56 10.30
N PRO A 106 -7.97 -18.97 11.26
CA PRO A 106 -9.05 -19.65 11.94
C PRO A 106 -10.45 -19.11 11.60
N PRO A 107 -11.02 -19.41 10.41
CA PRO A 107 -12.35 -18.93 10.06
C PRO A 107 -13.43 -19.64 10.87
N GLU A 108 -14.50 -18.92 11.20
CA GLU A 108 -15.77 -19.55 11.63
C GLU A 108 -16.52 -20.03 10.38
N PRO A 109 -16.98 -21.29 10.30
CA PRO A 109 -17.70 -21.81 9.14
C PRO A 109 -19.17 -21.40 9.17
N ASN A 110 -19.45 -20.09 9.27
CA ASN A 110 -20.81 -19.53 9.34
C ASN A 110 -21.08 -18.42 8.29
N GLY A 111 -20.17 -18.24 7.34
CA GLY A 111 -20.27 -17.29 6.24
C GLY A 111 -19.17 -17.42 5.20
N TYR A 112 -19.37 -16.78 4.04
CA TYR A 112 -18.39 -16.71 2.95
C TYR A 112 -17.22 -15.78 3.30
N LEU A 113 -16.02 -16.04 2.76
CA LEU A 113 -14.89 -15.15 3.00
C LEU A 113 -15.04 -13.85 2.19
N HIS A 114 -14.86 -12.70 2.84
CA HIS A 114 -14.71 -11.40 2.17
C HIS A 114 -13.24 -10.93 2.19
N ILE A 115 -12.97 -9.80 1.53
CA ILE A 115 -11.61 -9.21 1.42
C ILE A 115 -10.86 -9.01 2.75
N GLY A 116 -11.58 -8.79 3.85
CA GLY A 116 -10.98 -8.71 5.19
C GLY A 116 -10.32 -10.02 5.63
N HIS A 117 -10.90 -11.16 5.28
CA HIS A 117 -10.35 -12.48 5.56
C HIS A 117 -9.13 -12.76 4.70
N ALA A 118 -9.19 -12.38 3.41
CA ALA A 118 -8.04 -12.51 2.51
C ALA A 118 -6.79 -11.84 3.08
N LYS A 119 -6.93 -10.63 3.66
CA LYS A 119 -5.82 -9.95 4.32
C LYS A 119 -5.22 -10.77 5.48
N ALA A 120 -6.06 -11.30 6.37
CA ALA A 120 -5.58 -12.07 7.51
C ALA A 120 -4.91 -13.37 7.06
N ALA A 121 -5.57 -14.13 6.18
CA ALA A 121 -5.06 -15.39 5.65
C ALA A 121 -3.72 -15.22 4.92
N ILE A 122 -3.60 -14.19 4.06
CA ILE A 122 -2.35 -13.89 3.33
C ILE A 122 -1.23 -13.54 4.31
N ILE A 123 -1.49 -12.71 5.33
CA ILE A 123 -0.45 -12.35 6.31
C ILE A 123 0.04 -13.59 7.07
N ASP A 124 -0.87 -14.43 7.56
CA ASP A 124 -0.52 -15.66 8.28
C ASP A 124 0.24 -16.64 7.36
N TYR A 125 -0.20 -16.80 6.11
CA TYR A 125 0.45 -17.64 5.12
C TYR A 125 1.87 -17.15 4.77
N GLU A 126 2.01 -15.87 4.44
CA GLU A 126 3.29 -15.26 4.06
C GLU A 126 4.31 -15.34 5.21
N TYR A 127 3.88 -15.17 6.47
CA TYR A 127 4.78 -15.39 7.62
C TYR A 127 5.22 -16.85 7.75
N ALA A 128 4.34 -17.83 7.52
CA ALA A 128 4.78 -19.22 7.49
C ALA A 128 5.81 -19.44 6.38
N ARG A 129 5.58 -18.93 5.17
CA ARG A 129 6.49 -19.12 4.03
C ARG A 129 7.82 -18.38 4.20
N MET A 130 7.80 -17.17 4.77
CA MET A 130 8.98 -16.36 5.05
C MET A 130 10.00 -17.07 5.95
N TYR A 131 9.51 -17.95 6.84
CA TYR A 131 10.34 -18.66 7.83
C TYR A 131 10.37 -20.19 7.60
N ASN A 132 10.02 -20.68 6.40
CA ASN A 132 9.89 -22.10 6.09
C ASN A 132 9.09 -22.90 7.14
N GLY A 133 8.10 -22.24 7.73
CA GLY A 133 7.25 -22.75 8.79
C GLY A 133 6.01 -23.47 8.27
N ARG A 134 5.00 -23.59 9.13
CA ARG A 134 3.72 -24.23 8.82
C ARG A 134 2.56 -23.24 8.91
N PHE A 135 1.66 -23.33 7.94
CA PHE A 135 0.40 -22.61 7.88
C PHE A 135 -0.76 -23.58 8.10
N ILE A 136 -1.57 -23.32 9.12
CA ILE A 136 -2.69 -24.18 9.51
C ILE A 136 -4.03 -23.52 9.14
N LEU A 137 -4.91 -24.27 8.48
CA LEU A 137 -6.33 -23.92 8.38
C LEU A 137 -7.07 -24.55 9.56
N ARG A 138 -7.71 -23.74 10.42
CA ARG A 138 -8.45 -24.26 11.57
C ARG A 138 -9.87 -23.71 11.63
N PHE A 139 -10.87 -24.51 11.32
CA PHE A 139 -12.26 -24.08 11.48
C PHE A 139 -12.59 -23.91 12.95
N ASP A 140 -13.02 -22.71 13.35
CA ASP A 140 -13.39 -22.39 14.74
C ASP A 140 -14.89 -22.68 14.98
N ASP A 141 -15.24 -23.95 14.81
CA ASP A 141 -16.59 -24.50 14.68
C ASP A 141 -17.22 -24.88 16.03
N THR A 142 -17.23 -23.91 16.95
CA THR A 142 -17.77 -24.12 18.31
C THR A 142 -19.20 -23.62 18.47
N ASN A 143 -19.83 -23.12 17.40
CA ASN A 143 -21.19 -22.59 17.42
C ASN A 143 -22.14 -23.44 16.56
N PRO A 144 -22.75 -24.50 17.15
CA PRO A 144 -23.54 -25.48 16.39
C PRO A 144 -24.81 -24.89 15.74
N GLU A 145 -25.26 -23.70 16.15
CA GLU A 145 -26.45 -23.05 15.56
C GLU A 145 -26.13 -22.29 14.27
N ARG A 146 -24.87 -21.87 14.09
CA ARG A 146 -24.45 -20.99 12.99
C ARG A 146 -23.57 -21.70 11.97
N ASP A 147 -22.86 -22.72 12.41
CA ASP A 147 -21.89 -23.44 11.59
C ASP A 147 -22.61 -24.32 10.56
N LYS A 148 -22.18 -24.25 9.29
CA LYS A 148 -22.76 -25.05 8.21
C LYS A 148 -21.69 -25.63 7.31
N LEU A 149 -21.91 -26.88 6.89
CA LEU A 149 -21.02 -27.63 5.99
C LEU A 149 -20.69 -26.86 4.69
N GLU A 150 -21.66 -26.12 4.14
CA GLU A 150 -21.46 -25.31 2.92
C GLU A 150 -20.30 -24.32 3.04
N PHE A 151 -20.08 -23.77 4.23
CA PHE A 151 -19.04 -22.76 4.45
C PHE A 151 -17.66 -23.37 4.57
N TYR A 152 -17.52 -24.62 5.04
CA TYR A 152 -16.21 -25.26 5.06
C TYR A 152 -15.65 -25.40 3.64
N ASP A 153 -16.48 -25.89 2.71
CA ASP A 153 -16.06 -26.11 1.32
C ASP A 153 -15.83 -24.78 0.59
N ALA A 154 -16.73 -23.81 0.77
CA ALA A 154 -16.56 -22.48 0.18
C ALA A 154 -15.29 -21.77 0.69
N GLN A 155 -15.01 -21.84 1.99
CA GLN A 155 -13.80 -21.22 2.56
C GLN A 155 -12.53 -21.91 2.07
N ARG A 156 -12.51 -23.25 1.93
CA ARG A 156 -11.39 -23.97 1.31
C ARG A 156 -11.19 -23.54 -0.15
N GLU A 157 -12.27 -23.39 -0.90
CA GLU A 157 -12.22 -22.94 -2.31
C GLU A 157 -11.66 -21.51 -2.41
N ASP A 158 -12.16 -20.58 -1.60
CA ASP A 158 -11.71 -19.19 -1.57
C ASP A 158 -10.21 -19.08 -1.25
N LEU A 159 -9.72 -19.86 -0.28
CA LEU A 159 -8.30 -19.88 0.09
C LEU A 159 -7.41 -20.45 -1.02
N ARG A 160 -7.84 -21.54 -1.67
CA ARG A 160 -7.12 -22.10 -2.83
C ARG A 160 -7.15 -21.14 -4.02
N TRP A 161 -8.25 -20.45 -4.25
CA TRP A 161 -8.35 -19.41 -5.29
C TRP A 161 -7.36 -18.26 -5.04
N LEU A 162 -7.11 -17.90 -3.79
CA LEU A 162 -6.06 -16.96 -3.39
C LEU A 162 -4.63 -17.54 -3.51
N GLY A 163 -4.48 -18.83 -3.82
CA GLY A 163 -3.19 -19.52 -3.89
C GLY A 163 -2.62 -19.92 -2.52
N LEU A 164 -3.46 -19.98 -1.49
CA LEU A 164 -3.07 -20.32 -0.13
C LEU A 164 -3.33 -21.81 0.14
N GLU A 165 -2.26 -22.62 0.11
CA GLU A 165 -2.32 -24.02 0.52
C GLU A 165 -1.87 -24.16 1.99
N TRP A 166 -2.61 -24.94 2.77
CA TRP A 166 -2.30 -25.21 4.19
C TRP A 166 -1.59 -26.54 4.37
N ASP A 167 -0.70 -26.59 5.36
CA ASP A 167 0.06 -27.81 5.68
C ASP A 167 -0.78 -28.78 6.51
N GLU A 168 -1.68 -28.25 7.35
CA GLU A 168 -2.55 -29.02 8.24
C GLU A 168 -3.93 -28.37 8.35
N GLU A 169 -4.95 -29.21 8.53
CA GLU A 169 -6.34 -28.79 8.70
C GLU A 169 -6.90 -29.37 10.00
N TYR A 170 -7.63 -28.55 10.77
CA TYR A 170 -8.24 -28.94 12.04
C TYR A 170 -9.62 -28.34 12.21
N ASN A 171 -10.45 -29.01 13.01
CA ASN A 171 -11.65 -28.42 13.59
C ASN A 171 -11.44 -28.20 15.10
N THR A 172 -11.92 -27.08 15.63
CA THR A 172 -11.90 -26.85 17.08
C THR A 172 -12.83 -27.86 17.79
N SER A 173 -13.95 -28.23 17.17
CA SER A 173 -14.93 -29.19 17.68
C SER A 173 -14.34 -30.58 17.99
N ASP A 174 -13.37 -31.06 17.19
CA ASP A 174 -12.66 -32.32 17.43
C ASP A 174 -11.88 -32.34 18.76
N ASN A 175 -11.59 -31.15 19.31
CA ASN A 175 -10.84 -30.97 20.55
C ASN A 175 -11.72 -30.68 21.77
N LEU A 176 -13.06 -30.71 21.66
CA LEU A 176 -13.96 -30.39 22.78
C LEU A 176 -13.67 -31.22 24.03
N SER A 177 -13.45 -32.53 23.91
CA SER A 177 -13.10 -33.38 25.07
C SER A 177 -11.81 -32.94 25.77
N LYS A 178 -10.83 -32.43 25.01
CA LYS A 178 -9.59 -31.87 25.55
C LYS A 178 -9.85 -30.53 26.23
N HIS A 179 -10.68 -29.68 25.64
CA HIS A 179 -11.08 -28.40 26.23
C HIS A 179 -11.79 -28.59 27.58
N TYR A 180 -12.77 -29.51 27.67
CA TYR A 180 -13.46 -29.83 28.92
C TYR A 180 -12.54 -30.40 30.00
N ARG A 181 -11.48 -31.12 29.62
CA ARG A 181 -10.49 -31.62 30.59
C ARG A 181 -9.62 -30.51 31.19
N LEU A 182 -9.42 -29.42 30.46
CA LEU A 182 -8.55 -28.30 30.84
C LEU A 182 -9.28 -27.15 31.53
N ALA A 183 -10.61 -27.18 31.56
CA ALA A 183 -11.48 -26.20 32.22
C ALA A 183 -11.53 -26.43 33.74
#